data_AF-A0A2E5Z617-F1
#
_entry.id   AF-A0A2E5Z617-F1
#
_cell.length_a   1.000
_cell.length_b   1.000
_cell.length_c   1.000
_cell.angle_alpha   90.00
_cell.angle_beta   90.00
_cell.angle_gamma   90.00
#
_symmetry.space_group_name_H-M   'P 1'
#
loop_
_entity.id
_entity.type
_entity.pdbx_description
1 polymer ?
#
loop_
_entity_poly.entity_id
_entity_poly.type
_entity_poly.pdbx_seq_one_letter_code
_entity_poly.pdbx_strand_id
1 'polypeptide(L)'
;MSTPDSNKQSPLHSDIRPLAIVDIITIALGGFMLFSGLSGNSLSLLFGIVAIGYVLFFTHARYLLFNDTLVIKYRMVRTRLVPVSEINIVETVNVALVGTSVFLVLNSGSRIFIKPRDPVAFAEQIKRITNK
;
A
#
# COMPACT_ATOMS: atom_id res chain seq x y z
N MET A 1 10.57 -2.34 -39.69
CA MET A 1 11.28 -2.42 -38.39
C MET A 1 10.21 -2.44 -37.32
N SER A 2 9.75 -3.64 -36.98
CA SER A 2 8.58 -3.87 -36.15
C SER A 2 9.01 -3.82 -34.68
N THR A 3 8.54 -2.83 -33.94
CA THR A 3 8.67 -2.80 -32.48
C THR A 3 7.96 -4.02 -31.91
N PRO A 4 8.58 -4.83 -31.05
CA PRO A 4 7.91 -5.97 -30.44
C PRO A 4 6.83 -5.41 -29.52
N ASP A 5 5.58 -5.84 -29.73
CA ASP A 5 4.47 -5.60 -28.83
C ASP A 5 4.89 -6.00 -27.42
N SER A 6 5.13 -5.01 -26.56
CA SER A 6 5.29 -5.23 -25.14
C SER A 6 4.01 -5.90 -24.68
N ASN A 7 4.11 -7.18 -24.36
CA ASN A 7 3.06 -8.02 -23.83
C ASN A 7 2.42 -7.31 -22.62
N LYS A 8 1.39 -6.49 -22.87
CA LYS A 8 0.61 -5.81 -21.84
C LYS A 8 -0.25 -6.89 -21.21
N GLN A 9 0.36 -7.68 -20.33
CA GLN A 9 -0.41 -8.52 -19.42
C GLN A 9 -1.33 -7.58 -18.65
N SER A 10 -2.61 -7.61 -18.96
CA SER A 10 -3.61 -6.89 -18.18
C SER A 10 -3.57 -7.44 -16.75
N PRO A 11 -3.53 -6.58 -15.72
CA PRO A 11 -3.52 -7.06 -14.35
C PRO A 11 -4.78 -7.89 -14.10
N LEU A 12 -4.62 -9.08 -13.51
CA LEU A 12 -5.72 -9.97 -13.14
C LEU A 12 -6.69 -9.24 -12.18
N HIS A 13 -6.12 -8.42 -11.30
CA HIS A 13 -6.88 -7.53 -10.44
C HIS A 13 -6.13 -6.21 -10.25
N SER A 14 -6.86 -5.09 -10.34
CA SER A 14 -6.34 -3.76 -10.06
C SER A 14 -7.23 -3.10 -9.03
N ASP A 15 -6.67 -2.79 -7.88
CA ASP A 15 -7.39 -2.10 -6.82
C ASP A 15 -6.70 -0.77 -6.46
N ILE A 16 -7.51 0.27 -6.30
CA ILE A 16 -7.06 1.61 -5.95
C ILE A 16 -7.52 1.86 -4.53
N ARG A 17 -6.57 2.10 -3.62
CA ARG A 17 -6.89 2.44 -2.25
C ARG A 17 -7.29 3.93 -2.18
N PRO A 18 -8.54 4.28 -1.87
CA PRO A 18 -8.91 5.66 -1.64
C PRO A 18 -8.14 6.21 -0.43
N LEU A 19 -7.92 7.52 -0.42
CA LEU A 19 -7.31 8.20 0.73
C LEU A 19 -8.21 7.94 1.95
N ALA A 20 -7.69 7.31 3.00
CA ALA A 20 -8.49 7.05 4.19
C ALA A 20 -8.74 8.37 4.93
N ILE A 21 -9.85 8.45 5.67
CA ILE A 21 -10.17 9.63 6.50
C ILE A 21 -9.02 9.95 7.46
N VAL A 22 -8.39 8.93 8.04
CA VAL A 22 -7.20 9.10 8.90
C VAL A 22 -6.06 9.77 8.13
N ASP A 23 -5.80 9.37 6.89
CA ASP A 23 -4.74 9.97 6.06
C ASP A 23 -5.05 11.47 5.79
N ILE A 24 -6.32 11.82 5.56
CA ILE A 24 -6.77 13.22 5.37
C ILE A 24 -6.55 14.03 6.65
N ILE A 25 -6.98 13.50 7.79
CA ILE A 25 -6.83 14.16 9.09
C ILE A 25 -5.35 14.36 9.40
N THR A 26 -4.50 13.35 9.16
CA THR A 26 -3.05 13.45 9.37
C THR A 26 -2.43 14.52 8.46
N ILE A 27 -2.82 14.61 7.18
CA ILE A 27 -2.35 15.66 6.28
C ILE A 27 -2.79 17.04 6.76
N ALA A 28 -4.06 17.19 7.14
CA ALA A 28 -4.61 18.47 7.61
C ALA A 28 -3.92 18.94 8.90
N LEU A 29 -3.75 18.05 9.88
CA LEU A 29 -3.07 18.34 11.13
C LEU A 29 -1.58 18.63 10.89
N GLY A 30 -0.92 17.86 10.03
CA GLY A 30 0.46 18.10 9.63
C GLY A 30 0.64 19.45 8.94
N GLY A 31 -0.29 19.84 8.08
CA GLY A 31 -0.31 21.16 7.43
C GLY A 31 -0.50 22.30 8.43
N PHE A 32 -1.40 22.14 9.40
CA PHE A 32 -1.57 23.09 10.49
C PHE A 32 -0.30 23.23 11.34
N MET A 33 0.34 22.12 11.69
CA MET A 33 1.60 22.12 12.45
C MET A 33 2.77 22.76 11.67
N LEU A 34 2.85 22.53 10.36
CA LEU A 34 3.80 23.24 9.50
C LEU A 34 3.57 24.76 9.55
N PHE A 35 2.32 25.19 9.39
CA PHE A 35 1.96 26.60 9.43
C PHE A 35 2.25 27.24 10.79
N SER A 36 1.94 26.55 11.90
CA SER A 36 2.29 27.01 13.25
C SER A 36 3.80 26.95 13.52
N GLY A 37 4.55 26.14 12.78
CA GLY A 37 6.00 26.05 12.92
C GLY A 37 6.72 27.23 12.29
N LEU A 38 6.14 27.81 11.23
CA LEU A 38 6.68 29.00 10.55
C LEU A 38 6.69 30.24 11.45
N SER A 39 5.88 30.29 12.50
CA SER A 39 5.88 31.38 13.49
C SER A 39 6.95 31.22 14.59
N GLY A 40 7.87 30.26 14.45
CA GLY A 40 9.06 30.12 15.30
C GLY A 40 9.11 28.85 16.16
N ASN A 41 8.12 27.96 16.04
CA ASN A 41 8.13 26.70 16.78
C ASN A 41 8.69 25.54 15.93
N SER A 42 10.00 25.32 16.04
CA SER A 42 10.74 24.29 15.29
C SER A 42 10.22 22.87 15.51
N LEU A 43 9.65 22.58 16.70
CA LEU A 43 9.04 21.28 17.01
C LEU A 43 7.77 21.04 16.19
N SER A 44 6.88 22.04 16.13
CA SER A 44 5.67 21.96 15.29
C SER A 44 6.04 21.78 13.82
N LEU A 45 7.08 22.48 13.35
CA LEU A 45 7.57 22.33 11.98
C LEU A 45 8.05 20.89 11.71
N LEU A 46 8.86 20.33 12.61
CA LEU A 46 9.34 18.95 12.49
C LEU A 46 8.18 17.94 12.47
N PHE A 47 7.23 18.05 13.41
CA PHE A 47 6.07 17.15 13.44
C PHE A 47 5.21 17.27 12.18
N GLY A 48 5.03 18.48 11.67
CA GLY A 48 4.32 18.72 10.42
C GLY A 48 4.98 18.04 9.22
N ILE A 49 6.31 18.18 9.07
CA ILE A 49 7.08 17.49 8.01
C ILE A 49 6.93 15.97 8.14
N VAL A 50 7.14 15.44 9.35
CA VAL A 50 7.10 13.99 9.61
C VAL A 50 5.71 13.43 9.33
N ALA A 51 4.64 14.09 9.77
CA ALA A 51 3.28 13.64 9.56
C ALA A 51 2.91 13.57 8.06
N ILE A 52 3.20 14.63 7.30
CA ILE A 52 2.92 14.66 5.86
C ILE A 52 3.81 13.67 5.11
N GLY A 53 5.11 13.64 5.43
CA GLY A 53 6.07 12.70 4.86
C GLY A 53 5.63 11.26 5.09
N TYR A 54 5.16 10.92 6.29
CA TYR A 54 4.65 9.59 6.59
C TYR A 54 3.52 9.18 5.63
N VAL A 55 2.51 10.04 5.44
CA VAL A 55 1.38 9.75 4.55
C VAL A 55 1.80 9.61 3.08
N LEU A 56 2.79 10.39 2.63
CA LEU A 56 3.25 10.33 1.24
C LEU A 56 4.09 9.08 0.94
N PHE A 57 4.98 8.70 1.86
CA PHE A 57 5.95 7.64 1.63
C PHE A 57 5.50 6.24 2.07
N PHE A 58 4.65 6.15 3.10
CA PHE A 58 4.29 4.87 3.72
C PHE A 58 2.85 4.41 3.40
N THR A 59 2.02 5.27 2.83
CA THR A 59 0.65 4.91 2.48
C THR A 59 0.57 4.25 1.10
N HIS A 60 -0.06 3.07 1.04
CA HIS A 60 -0.36 2.37 -0.20
C HIS A 60 -1.37 3.14 -1.06
N ALA A 61 -1.12 3.23 -2.36
CA ALA A 61 -1.98 3.90 -3.34
C ALA A 61 -2.72 2.90 -4.23
N ARG A 62 -2.03 1.87 -4.71
CA ARG A 62 -2.59 0.91 -5.67
C ARG A 62 -1.98 -0.47 -5.51
N TYR A 63 -2.79 -1.48 -5.74
CA TYR A 63 -2.36 -2.87 -5.82
C TYR A 63 -2.68 -3.40 -7.22
N LEU A 64 -1.70 -4.06 -7.85
CA LEU A 64 -1.88 -4.75 -9.11
C LEU A 64 -1.44 -6.20 -8.92
N LEU A 65 -2.35 -7.13 -9.14
CA LEU A 65 -2.08 -8.56 -9.06
C LEU A 65 -1.94 -9.11 -10.47
N PHE A 66 -0.80 -9.72 -10.75
CA PHE A 66 -0.51 -10.49 -11.96
C PHE A 66 -0.44 -11.99 -11.60
N ASN A 67 -0.32 -12.85 -12.61
CA ASN A 67 -0.25 -14.30 -12.39
C ASN A 67 1.00 -14.75 -11.62
N ASP A 68 2.09 -13.99 -11.71
CA ASP A 68 3.40 -14.31 -11.16
C ASP A 68 3.88 -13.30 -10.11
N THR A 69 3.32 -12.08 -10.12
CA THR A 69 3.80 -10.96 -9.31
C THR A 69 2.66 -10.14 -8.71
N LEU A 70 2.78 -9.80 -7.44
CA LEU A 70 2.01 -8.76 -6.77
C LEU A 70 2.81 -7.44 -6.78
N VAL A 71 2.22 -6.39 -7.34
CA VAL A 71 2.81 -5.05 -7.37
C VAL A 71 2.06 -4.14 -6.40
N ILE A 72 2.80 -3.59 -5.46
CA ILE A 72 2.30 -2.63 -4.47
C ILE A 72 2.89 -1.26 -4.80
N LYS A 73 2.04 -0.32 -5.19
CA LYS A 73 2.43 1.07 -5.44
C LYS A 73 2.10 1.91 -4.23
N TYR A 74 3.10 2.61 -3.72
CA TYR A 74 2.93 3.63 -2.68
C TYR A 74 2.53 4.97 -3.33
N ARG A 75 2.11 5.95 -2.51
CA ARG A 75 1.68 7.26 -3.02
C ARG A 75 2.80 8.05 -3.69
N MET A 76 4.04 7.89 -3.23
CA MET A 76 5.23 8.41 -3.89
C MET A 76 5.95 7.32 -4.74
N VAL A 77 7.14 7.64 -5.24
CA VAL A 77 7.94 6.88 -6.24
C VAL A 77 8.24 5.41 -5.87
N ARG A 78 7.98 5.00 -4.63
CA ARG A 78 8.25 3.62 -4.19
C ARG A 78 7.23 2.65 -4.80
N THR A 79 7.75 1.66 -5.51
CA THR A 79 6.98 0.48 -5.95
C THR A 79 7.66 -0.75 -5.36
N ARG A 80 6.88 -1.66 -4.78
CA ARG A 80 7.35 -2.96 -4.30
C ARG A 80 6.79 -4.05 -5.19
N LEU A 81 7.67 -4.90 -5.71
CA LEU A 81 7.33 -6.10 -6.46
C LEU A 81 7.49 -7.29 -5.51
N VAL A 82 6.48 -8.15 -5.46
CA VAL A 82 6.46 -9.33 -4.60
C VAL A 82 6.11 -10.52 -5.49
N PRO A 83 7.06 -11.41 -5.82
CA PRO A 83 6.75 -12.62 -6.56
C PRO A 83 5.73 -13.46 -5.79
N VAL A 84 4.73 -14.01 -6.49
CA VAL A 84 3.69 -14.84 -5.85
C VAL A 84 4.31 -16.11 -5.26
N SER A 85 5.37 -16.63 -5.86
CA SER A 85 6.16 -17.76 -5.34
C SER A 85 6.85 -17.47 -4.00
N GLU A 86 7.05 -16.21 -3.64
CA GLU A 86 7.59 -15.82 -2.34
C GLU A 86 6.50 -15.73 -1.26
N ILE A 87 5.22 -15.74 -1.62
CA ILE A 87 4.12 -15.63 -0.67
C ILE A 87 3.88 -17.01 -0.05
N ASN A 88 4.15 -17.16 1.24
CA ASN A 88 3.95 -18.39 1.98
C ASN A 88 2.52 -18.46 2.55
N ILE A 89 2.13 -17.43 3.29
CA ILE A 89 0.86 -17.40 4.04
C ILE A 89 0.10 -16.13 3.68
N VAL A 90 -1.20 -16.28 3.44
CA VAL A 90 -2.15 -15.19 3.21
C VAL A 90 -3.23 -15.24 4.28
N GLU A 91 -3.22 -14.26 5.18
CA GLU A 91 -4.17 -14.13 6.28
C GLU A 91 -5.00 -12.88 6.14
N THR A 92 -6.28 -12.98 6.51
CA THR A 92 -7.15 -11.82 6.59
C THR A 92 -7.34 -11.48 8.06
N VAL A 93 -6.84 -10.33 8.49
CA VAL A 93 -6.85 -9.89 9.89
C VAL A 93 -7.79 -8.72 10.02
N ASN A 94 -8.73 -8.81 10.96
CA ASN A 94 -9.57 -7.68 11.33
C ASN A 94 -8.87 -6.85 12.39
N VAL A 95 -8.48 -5.63 12.05
CA VAL A 95 -7.79 -4.71 12.97
C VAL A 95 -8.82 -3.72 13.50
N ALA A 96 -8.97 -3.67 14.82
CA ALA A 96 -9.86 -2.71 15.49
C ALA A 96 -9.56 -1.27 15.01
N LEU A 97 -10.62 -0.48 14.78
CA LEU A 97 -10.59 0.91 14.27
C LEU A 97 -10.13 1.09 12.80
N VAL A 98 -9.54 0.06 12.20
CA VAL A 98 -8.86 0.15 10.90
C VAL A 98 -9.54 -0.72 9.83
N GLY A 99 -10.29 -1.74 10.27
CA GLY A 99 -11.04 -2.65 9.43
C GLY A 99 -10.25 -3.89 9.01
N THR A 100 -10.89 -4.71 8.19
CA THR A 100 -10.32 -5.94 7.64
C THR A 100 -9.16 -5.62 6.70
N SER A 101 -8.04 -6.32 6.86
CA SER A 101 -6.80 -6.13 6.10
C SER A 101 -6.21 -7.49 5.75
N VAL A 102 -5.32 -7.55 4.75
CA VAL A 102 -4.64 -8.78 4.35
C VAL A 102 -3.18 -8.71 4.79
N PHE A 103 -2.73 -9.75 5.49
CA PHE A 103 -1.35 -10.01 5.85
C PHE A 103 -0.77 -11.06 4.91
N LEU A 104 0.36 -10.72 4.29
CA LEU A 104 1.15 -11.62 3.48
C LEU A 104 2.43 -11.92 4.24
N VAL A 105 2.67 -13.20 4.55
CA VAL A 105 3.95 -13.67 5.09
C VAL A 105 4.76 -14.24 3.94
N LEU A 106 5.93 -13.66 3.70
CA LEU A 106 6.85 -14.13 2.68
C LEU A 106 7.70 -15.30 3.18
N ASN A 107 8.26 -16.09 2.28
CA ASN A 107 9.21 -17.16 2.57
C ASN A 107 10.44 -16.67 3.34
N SER A 108 10.82 -15.39 3.16
CA SER A 108 11.88 -14.73 3.92
C SER A 108 11.51 -14.39 5.37
N GLY A 109 10.28 -14.67 5.80
CA GLY A 109 9.72 -14.26 7.10
C GLY A 109 9.23 -12.81 7.15
N SER A 110 9.49 -12.02 6.09
CA SER A 110 8.99 -10.65 5.97
C SER A 110 7.46 -10.62 5.92
N ARG A 111 6.86 -9.67 6.62
CA ARG A 111 5.41 -9.46 6.62
C ARG A 111 5.04 -8.22 5.83
N ILE A 112 4.05 -8.34 4.96
CA ILE A 112 3.50 -7.23 4.21
C ILE A 112 2.04 -7.07 4.59
N PHE A 113 1.70 -5.87 5.04
CA PHE A 113 0.35 -5.51 5.40
C PHE A 113 -0.28 -4.70 4.27
N ILE A 114 -1.40 -5.17 3.73
CA ILE A 114 -2.11 -4.53 2.64
C ILE A 114 -3.59 -4.34 3.00
N LYS A 115 -4.16 -3.26 2.46
CA LYS A 115 -5.55 -2.86 2.67
C LYS A 115 -6.23 -2.65 1.34
N PRO A 116 -6.55 -3.73 0.62
CA PRO A 116 -7.42 -3.64 -0.55
C PRO A 116 -8.84 -3.24 -0.12
N ARG A 117 -9.63 -2.75 -1.06
CA ARG A 117 -11.03 -2.36 -0.88
C ARG A 117 -11.91 -3.55 -0.49
N ASP A 118 -11.62 -4.72 -1.05
CA ASP A 118 -12.22 -6.00 -0.66
C ASP A 118 -11.12 -6.98 -0.20
N PRO A 119 -10.78 -6.98 1.09
CA PRO A 119 -9.76 -7.87 1.68
C PRO A 119 -10.03 -9.34 1.49
N VAL A 120 -11.31 -9.75 1.51
CA VAL A 120 -11.68 -11.16 1.45
C VAL A 120 -11.49 -11.66 0.02
N ALA A 121 -12.08 -10.98 -0.96
CA ALA A 121 -11.94 -11.35 -2.36
C ALA A 121 -10.48 -11.29 -2.83
N PHE A 122 -9.72 -10.28 -2.38
CA PHE A 122 -8.31 -10.14 -2.74
C PHE A 122 -7.45 -11.27 -2.14
N ALA A 123 -7.65 -11.62 -0.87
CA ALA A 123 -6.95 -12.74 -0.24
C ALA A 123 -7.25 -14.07 -0.92
N GLU A 124 -8.52 -14.33 -1.28
CA GLU A 124 -8.89 -15.52 -2.04
C GLU A 124 -8.21 -15.57 -3.40
N GLN A 125 -8.15 -14.44 -4.12
CA GLN A 125 -7.48 -14.39 -5.42
C GLN A 125 -5.99 -14.71 -5.30
N ILE A 126 -5.29 -14.15 -4.31
CA ILE A 126 -3.87 -14.50 -4.08
C ILE A 126 -3.74 -15.99 -3.77
N LYS A 127 -4.55 -16.52 -2.84
CA LYS A 127 -4.50 -17.95 -2.49
C LYS A 127 -4.70 -18.87 -3.69
N ARG A 128 -5.62 -18.53 -4.61
CA ARG A 128 -5.87 -19.29 -5.83
C ARG A 128 -4.65 -19.32 -6.77
N ILE A 129 -3.87 -18.24 -6.80
CA ILE A 129 -2.67 -18.14 -7.66
C ILE A 129 -1.48 -18.82 -6.98
N THR A 130 -1.35 -18.73 -5.66
CA THR A 130 -0.24 -19.34 -4.89
C THR A 130 -0.36 -20.87 -4.78
N ASN A 131 -1.57 -21.43 -4.67
CA ASN A 131 -1.80 -22.89 -4.56
C ASN A 131 -1.90 -23.62 -5.91
N LYS A 132 -1.45 -22.99 -7.00
CA LYS A 132 -1.47 -23.57 -8.34
C LYS A 132 -0.16 -24.26 -8.66
#